data_AF-A0A2G9PUQ9-F1
#
_entry.id   AF-A0A2G9PUQ9-F1
#
_cell.length_a   1.000
_cell.length_b   1.000
_cell.length_c   1.000
_cell.angle_alpha   90.00
_cell.angle_beta   90.00
_cell.angle_gamma   90.00
#
_symmetry.space_group_name_H-M   'P 1'
#
loop_
_entity.id
_entity.type
_entity.pdbx_description
1 polymer ?
#
loop_
_entity_poly.entity_id
_entity_poly.type
_entity_poly.pdbx_seq_one_letter_code
_entity_poly.pdbx_strand_id
1 'polypeptide(L)'
;FTYDDSYRESKEAMPVSLTLPLKEKKYESDMLFPFFDGLIPEGWLLDIAEVNWKIDRRDRMALLLACCEDCIGAVKVVSEK
;
A
#
# COMPACT_ATOMS: atom_id res chain seq x y z
N PHE A 1 9.15 1.19 3.74
CA PHE A 1 8.90 1.56 2.33
C PHE A 1 10.10 2.34 1.81
N THR A 2 10.55 2.07 0.59
CA THR A 2 11.58 2.86 -0.09
C THR A 2 11.15 3.08 -1.52
N TYR A 3 11.52 4.24 -2.07
CA TYR A 3 11.42 4.43 -3.51
C TYR A 3 12.56 3.66 -4.19
N ASP A 4 12.27 3.14 -5.37
CA ASP A 4 13.33 2.71 -6.28
C ASP A 4 14.15 3.94 -6.71
N ASP A 5 15.48 3.78 -6.78
CA ASP A 5 16.38 4.90 -7.10
C ASP A 5 16.15 5.44 -8.50
N SER A 6 15.88 4.57 -9.48
CA SER A 6 15.61 5.00 -10.86
C SER A 6 14.30 5.79 -10.96
N TYR A 7 13.29 5.40 -10.17
CA TYR A 7 12.05 6.17 -10.07
C TYR A 7 12.29 7.52 -9.42
N ARG A 8 12.99 7.56 -8.29
CA ARG A 8 13.27 8.79 -7.52
C ARG A 8 14.06 9.83 -8.33
N GLU A 9 14.97 9.39 -9.19
CA GLU A 9 15.82 10.27 -10.01
C GLU A 9 15.14 10.76 -11.30
N SER A 10 13.97 10.22 -11.64
CA SER A 10 13.18 10.71 -12.77
C SER A 10 12.68 12.14 -12.51
N LYS A 11 12.79 13.00 -13.53
CA LYS A 11 12.28 14.38 -13.46
C LYS A 11 10.75 14.46 -13.31
N GLU A 12 10.06 13.40 -13.70
CA GLU A 12 8.59 13.30 -13.65
C GLU A 12 8.10 12.50 -12.44
N ALA A 13 9.01 12.08 -11.56
CA ALA A 13 8.68 11.30 -10.38
C ALA A 13 7.71 12.07 -9.48
N MET A 14 6.66 11.38 -9.03
CA MET A 14 5.73 11.90 -8.04
C MET A 14 5.77 11.03 -6.80
N PRO A 15 5.72 11.63 -5.60
CA PRO A 15 5.59 10.83 -4.39
C PRO A 15 4.26 10.09 -4.40
N VAL A 16 4.27 8.86 -3.90
CA VAL A 16 3.07 8.02 -3.77
C VAL A 16 2.03 8.65 -2.82
N SER A 17 2.50 9.46 -1.87
CA SER A 17 1.69 10.22 -0.92
C SER A 17 2.43 11.47 -0.50
N LEU A 18 1.71 12.55 -0.20
CA LEU A 18 2.30 13.76 0.41
C LEU A 18 2.99 13.48 1.75
N THR A 19 2.58 12.41 2.45
CA THR A 19 3.19 11.95 3.70
C THR A 19 4.43 11.07 3.49
N LEU A 20 4.68 10.63 2.26
CA LEU A 20 5.83 9.82 1.85
C LEU A 20 6.56 10.54 0.69
N PRO A 21 7.19 11.70 0.93
CA PRO A 21 7.89 12.44 -0.13
C PRO A 21 9.05 11.64 -0.74
N LEU A 22 9.45 11.98 -1.97
CA LEU A 22 10.62 11.38 -2.64
C LEU A 22 11.90 11.69 -1.85
N LYS A 23 12.46 10.68 -1.19
CA LYS A 23 13.68 10.75 -0.39
C LYS A 23 14.47 9.45 -0.54
N GLU A 24 15.79 9.56 -0.42
CA GLU A 24 16.71 8.41 -0.47
C GLU A 24 16.62 7.54 0.79
N LYS A 25 16.30 8.15 1.94
CA LYS A 25 16.17 7.42 3.20
C LYS A 25 14.90 6.56 3.23
N LYS A 26 15.07 5.30 3.62
CA LYS A 26 13.97 4.35 3.90
C LYS A 26 13.00 4.91 4.95
N TYR A 27 11.71 4.72 4.68
CA TYR A 27 10.65 4.91 5.65
C TYR A 27 10.48 3.64 6.48
N GLU A 28 10.51 3.79 7.80
CA GLU A 28 10.36 2.70 8.77
C GLU A 28 9.19 3.00 9.72
N SER A 29 8.44 1.96 10.04
CA SER A 29 7.28 2.01 10.91
C SER A 29 6.96 0.58 11.34
N ASP A 30 6.56 0.39 12.59
CA ASP A 30 6.10 -0.91 13.12
C ASP A 30 4.68 -1.25 12.64
N MET A 31 3.98 -0.26 12.07
CA MET A 31 2.66 -0.39 11.48
C MET A 31 2.68 -0.03 10.00
N LEU A 32 1.66 -0.49 9.26
CA LEU A 32 1.47 -0.11 7.87
C LEU A 32 1.29 1.42 7.75
N PHE A 33 1.95 2.04 6.77
CA PHE A 33 1.84 3.50 6.60
C PHE A 33 0.38 3.89 6.30
N PRO A 34 -0.13 5.02 6.82
CA PRO A 34 -1.50 5.46 6.62
C PRO A 34 -1.93 5.50 5.15
N PHE A 35 -1.01 5.84 4.23
CA PHE A 35 -1.28 5.81 2.80
C PHE A 35 -1.73 4.42 2.32
N PHE A 36 -0.98 3.36 2.65
CA PHE A 36 -1.32 2.00 2.23
C PHE A 36 -2.52 1.47 3.01
N ASP A 37 -2.59 1.77 4.30
CA ASP A 37 -3.70 1.33 5.15
C ASP A 37 -5.05 1.88 4.67
N GLY A 38 -5.06 3.13 4.17
CA GLY A 38 -6.23 3.76 3.57
C GLY A 38 -6.60 3.28 2.16
N LEU A 39 -5.80 2.39 1.54
CA LEU A 39 -6.19 1.72 0.29
C LEU A 39 -7.05 0.49 0.56
N ILE A 40 -6.97 -0.08 1.76
CA ILE A 40 -7.69 -1.28 2.15
C ILE A 40 -9.19 -0.93 2.27
N PRO A 41 -10.10 -1.79 1.82
CA PRO A 41 -11.53 -1.58 2.00
C PRO A 41 -11.90 -1.36 3.47
N GLU A 42 -12.99 -0.61 3.70
CA GLU A 42 -13.50 -0.29 5.02
C GLU A 42 -14.96 -0.72 5.18
N GLY A 43 -15.42 -0.80 6.43
CA GLY A 43 -16.81 -1.16 6.77
C GLY A 43 -17.23 -2.48 6.14
N TRP A 44 -18.42 -2.51 5.53
CA TRP A 44 -19.00 -3.73 4.97
C TRP A 44 -18.16 -4.38 3.84
N LEU A 45 -17.36 -3.60 3.09
CA LEU A 45 -16.47 -4.15 2.07
C LEU A 45 -15.29 -4.90 2.68
N LEU A 46 -14.78 -4.42 3.83
CA LEU A 46 -13.75 -5.12 4.59
C LEU A 46 -14.27 -6.46 5.11
N ASP A 47 -15.50 -6.49 5.63
CA ASP A 47 -16.13 -7.71 6.13
C ASP A 47 -16.24 -8.78 5.02
N ILE A 48 -16.58 -8.35 3.78
CA ILE A 48 -16.61 -9.25 2.61
C ILE A 48 -15.21 -9.75 2.26
N ALA A 49 -14.20 -8.88 2.30
CA ALA A 49 -12.82 -9.26 2.01
C ALA A 49 -12.29 -10.29 3.03
N GLU A 50 -12.54 -10.07 4.31
CA GLU A 50 -12.19 -10.99 5.40
C GLU A 50 -12.80 -12.38 5.19
N VAL A 51 -14.11 -12.45 4.89
CA VAL A 51 -14.81 -13.73 4.69
C VAL A 51 -14.34 -14.45 3.42
N ASN A 52 -14.21 -13.73 2.30
CA ASN A 52 -13.89 -14.34 1.01
C ASN A 52 -12.45 -14.85 0.96
N TRP A 53 -11.51 -14.07 1.50
CA TRP A 53 -10.09 -14.39 1.47
C TRP A 53 -9.60 -15.13 2.72
N LYS A 54 -10.45 -15.24 3.75
CA LYS A 54 -10.14 -15.85 5.06
C LYS A 54 -8.90 -15.21 5.72
N ILE A 55 -8.79 -13.89 5.59
CA ILE A 55 -7.70 -13.09 6.14
C ILE A 55 -8.19 -12.41 7.41
N ASP A 56 -7.44 -12.52 8.51
CA ASP A 56 -7.74 -11.81 9.76
C ASP A 56 -7.71 -10.29 9.52
N ARG A 57 -8.73 -9.57 9.98
CA ARG A 57 -8.83 -8.11 9.83
C ARG A 57 -7.60 -7.33 10.31
N ARG A 58 -6.85 -7.89 11.26
CA ARG A 58 -5.63 -7.29 11.83
C ARG A 58 -4.40 -7.50 10.94
N ASP A 59 -4.44 -8.46 10.01
CA ASP A 59 -3.39 -8.65 9.02
C ASP A 59 -3.57 -7.66 7.86
N ARG A 60 -3.22 -6.40 8.14
CA ARG A 60 -3.36 -5.29 7.20
C ARG A 60 -2.53 -5.50 5.94
N MET A 61 -1.37 -6.16 6.04
CA MET A 61 -0.52 -6.44 4.88
C MET A 61 -1.17 -7.48 3.97
N ALA A 62 -1.71 -8.57 4.52
CA ALA A 62 -2.40 -9.57 3.73
C ALA A 62 -3.65 -8.99 3.05
N LEU A 63 -4.43 -8.17 3.76
CA LEU A 63 -5.57 -7.45 3.17
C LEU A 63 -5.16 -6.52 2.03
N LEU A 64 -4.08 -5.76 2.20
CA LEU A 64 -3.54 -4.89 1.15
C LEU A 64 -3.16 -5.70 -0.10
N LEU A 65 -2.45 -6.81 0.06
CA LEU A 65 -2.04 -7.65 -1.07
C LEU A 65 -3.22 -8.35 -1.75
N ALA A 66 -4.26 -8.73 -1.01
CA ALA A 66 -5.44 -9.39 -1.55
C ALA A 66 -6.40 -8.42 -2.28
N CYS A 67 -6.47 -7.17 -1.82
CA CYS A 67 -7.46 -6.20 -2.32
C CYS A 67 -6.89 -5.13 -3.24
N CYS A 68 -5.57 -4.88 -3.22
CA CYS A 68 -4.97 -3.72 -3.87
C CYS A 68 -4.02 -4.08 -5.03
N GLU A 69 -4.22 -5.25 -5.65
CA GLU A 69 -3.65 -5.51 -6.98
C GLU A 69 -4.28 -4.57 -8.04
N ASP A 70 -5.56 -4.26 -7.89
CA ASP A 70 -6.31 -3.29 -8.68
C ASP A 70 -7.17 -2.45 -7.74
N CYS A 71 -6.65 -1.29 -7.33
CA CYS A 71 -7.31 -0.38 -6.38
C CYS A 71 -7.43 1.03 -6.92
N ILE A 72 -8.19 1.85 -6.19
CA ILE A 72 -8.39 3.25 -6.55
C ILE A 72 -7.06 4.01 -6.65
N GLY A 73 -6.93 4.82 -7.71
CA GLY A 73 -5.74 5.64 -7.97
C GLY A 73 -4.81 5.02 -9.01
N ALA A 74 -3.55 5.46 -8.99
CA ALA A 74 -2.51 5.04 -9.94
C ALA A 74 -1.47 4.11 -9.30
N VAL A 75 -1.89 3.36 -8.27
CA VAL A 75 -1.01 2.47 -7.49
C VAL A 75 -1.54 1.05 -7.57
N LYS A 76 -0.61 0.12 -7.66
CA LYS A 76 -0.83 -1.32 -7.64
C LYS A 76 0.14 -1.95 -6.63
N VAL A 77 -0.37 -2.76 -5.73
CA VAL A 77 0.44 -3.49 -4.72
C VAL A 77 0.48 -4.96 -5.10
N VAL A 78 1.69 -5.48 -5.27
CA VAL A 78 1.92 -6.89 -5.64
C VAL A 78 3.00 -7.49 -4.74
N SER A 79 2.91 -8.80 -4.51
CA SER A 79 4.01 -9.54 -3.89
C SER A 79 5.18 -9.63 -4.87
N GLU A 80 6.39 -9.45 -4.35
CA GLU A 80 7.60 -9.81 -5.08
C GLU A 80 7.63 -11.33 -5.31
N LYS A 81 8.10 -11.76 -6.49
CA LYS A 81 8.18 -13.18 -6.87
C LYS A 81 9.54 -13.77 -6.55
#